data_AF-A0A3M5MDA2-F1
#
_entry.id   AF-A0A3M5MDA2-F1
#
_cell.length_a   1.000
_cell.length_b   1.000
_cell.length_c   1.000
_cell.angle_alpha   90.00
_cell.angle_beta   90.00
_cell.angle_gamma   90.00
#
_symmetry.space_group_name_H-M   'P 1'
#
loop_
_entity.id
_entity.type
_entity.pdbx_description
1 polymer ?
#
loop_
_entity_poly.entity_id
_entity_poly.type
_entity_poly.pdbx_seq_one_letter_code
_entity_poly.pdbx_strand_id
1 'polypeptide(L)' 'MRRTRICSYYRTLLTSSTDKWPEIFRMNRNDLRRVDLNLLIVFETLMHERSVTRAAEKLFLGQPAISAALSRLRGLFDD' A
#
# COMPACT_ATOMS: atom_id res chain seq x y z
N MET A 1 0.12 7.94 -22.05
CA MET A 1 1.43 7.30 -21.76
C MET A 1 2.28 8.22 -20.88
N ARG A 2 2.14 8.15 -19.55
CA ARG A 2 2.96 8.90 -18.58
C ARG A 2 3.52 7.92 -17.51
N ARG A 3 4.18 6.85 -17.97
CA ARG A 3 4.72 5.76 -17.09
C ARG A 3 6.25 5.68 -17.08
N THR A 4 6.97 6.65 -17.62
CA THR A 4 8.43 6.57 -17.84
C THR A 4 9.29 7.49 -16.97
N ARG A 5 8.72 8.41 -16.18
CA ARG A 5 9.54 9.33 -15.35
C ARG A 5 9.89 8.78 -13.97
N ILE A 6 9.04 7.94 -13.38
CA ILE A 6 9.26 7.40 -12.03
C ILE A 6 10.44 6.41 -12.02
N CYS A 7 10.53 5.49 -12.99
CA CYS A 7 11.62 4.50 -13.04
C CYS A 7 13.01 5.08 -13.32
N SER A 8 13.11 6.22 -14.02
CA SER A 8 14.41 6.85 -14.32
C SER A 8 15.06 7.44 -13.06
N TYR A 9 14.25 7.88 -12.09
CA TYR A 9 14.75 8.48 -10.86
C TYR A 9 15.45 7.43 -9.97
N TYR A 10 14.86 6.23 -9.85
CA TYR A 10 15.41 5.15 -9.04
C TYR A 10 16.69 4.52 -9.63
N ARG A 11 16.85 4.55 -10.96
CA ARG A 11 18.06 4.00 -11.61
C ARG A 11 19.30 4.88 -11.38
N THR A 12 19.12 6.17 -11.14
CA THR A 12 20.23 7.12 -10.97
C THR A 12 20.69 7.24 -9.51
N LEU A 13 19.85 6.83 -8.55
CA LEU A 13 20.14 6.97 -7.12
C LEU A 13 20.77 5.72 -6.48
N LEU A 14 21.00 4.65 -7.24
CA LEU A 14 21.65 3.43 -6.73
C LEU A 14 23.17 3.45 -6.82
N THR A 15 23.79 4.57 -7.23
CA THR A 15 25.25 4.68 -7.41
C THR A 15 25.90 5.78 -6.54
N SER A 16 25.18 6.40 -5.61
CA SER A 16 25.75 7.42 -4.73
C SER A 16 25.29 7.24 -3.29
N SER A 17 26.29 7.22 -2.40
CA SER A 17 26.26 7.13 -0.94
C SER A 17 24.93 7.51 -0.27
N THR A 18 24.49 6.63 0.62
CA THR A 18 23.17 6.51 1.27
C THR A 18 22.69 7.65 2.18
N ASP A 19 23.25 8.85 2.12
CA ASP A 19 23.15 9.76 3.28
C ASP A 19 22.22 10.96 3.12
N LYS A 20 21.47 11.09 2.01
CA LYS A 20 20.46 12.17 1.88
C LYS A 20 19.18 11.74 1.19
N TRP A 21 18.31 11.10 1.96
CA TRP A 21 16.88 11.05 1.64
C TRP A 21 16.28 12.45 1.77
N PRO A 22 15.60 13.00 0.75
CA PRO A 22 14.99 14.32 0.85
C PRO A 22 13.81 14.29 1.84
N GLU A 23 13.73 15.27 2.74
CA GLU A 23 12.73 15.41 3.82
C GLU A 23 11.27 15.23 3.39
N ILE A 24 10.96 15.42 2.09
CA ILE A 24 9.66 15.15 1.48
C ILE A 24 9.21 13.68 1.58
N PHE A 25 10.13 12.73 1.80
CA PHE A 25 9.82 11.32 2.08
C PHE A 25 10.06 10.97 3.55
N ARG A 26 9.79 11.91 4.47
CA ARG A 26 9.80 11.61 5.90
C ARG A 26 8.44 11.03 6.30
N MET A 27 8.16 9.80 5.87
CA MET A 27 7.09 9.00 6.45
C MET A 27 7.49 8.63 7.88
N ASN A 28 6.74 9.10 8.87
CA ASN A 28 7.00 8.83 10.28
C ASN A 28 6.90 7.30 10.51
N ARG A 29 7.88 6.69 11.19
CA ARG A 29 7.85 5.24 11.49
C ARG A 29 6.60 4.82 12.27
N ASN A 30 5.98 5.74 13.01
CA ASN A 30 4.70 5.49 13.66
C ASN A 30 3.52 5.40 12.69
N ASP A 31 3.57 6.09 11.54
CA ASP A 31 2.52 6.01 10.52
C ASP A 31 2.63 4.71 9.71
N LEU A 32 3.85 4.18 9.49
CA LEU A 32 4.04 2.82 8.97
C LEU A 32 3.54 1.73 9.93
N ARG A 33 3.58 1.98 11.26
CA ARG A 33 2.97 1.08 12.23
C ARG A 33 1.45 1.19 12.26
N ARG A 34 0.89 2.33 11.87
CA ARG A 34 -0.56 2.57 11.77
C ARG A 34 -1.15 2.04 10.47
N VAL A 35 -0.38 2.06 9.38
CA VAL A 35 -0.70 1.30 8.17
C VAL A 35 -0.41 -0.17 8.47
N ASP A 36 -1.44 -0.84 8.98
CA ASP A 36 -1.44 -2.28 9.19
C ASP A 36 -0.99 -2.95 7.88
N LEU A 37 0.14 -3.64 7.86
CA LEU A 37 0.67 -4.31 6.66
C LEU A 37 -0.36 -5.29 6.08
N ASN A 38 -1.27 -5.78 6.92
CA ASN A 38 -2.39 -6.60 6.49
C ASN A 38 -3.37 -5.83 5.57
N LEU A 39 -3.54 -4.52 5.75
CA LEU A 39 -4.38 -3.69 4.86
C LEU A 39 -3.81 -3.64 3.44
N LEU A 40 -2.49 -3.68 3.27
CA LEU A 40 -1.86 -3.70 1.94
C LEU A 40 -2.12 -5.03 1.21
N ILE A 41 -2.05 -6.15 1.93
CA ILE A 41 -2.34 -7.49 1.38
C ILE A 41 -3.83 -7.60 1.02
N VAL A 42 -4.71 -7.11 1.90
CA VAL A 42 -6.16 -7.05 1.62
C VAL A 42 -6.45 -6.16 0.42
N PHE A 43 -5.81 -5.00 0.33
CA PHE A 43 -5.98 -4.08 -0.79
C PHE A 43 -5.53 -4.69 -2.12
N GLU A 44 -4.33 -5.29 -2.18
CA GLU A 44 -3.84 -5.99 -3.37
C GLU A 44 -4.82 -7.09 -3.80
N THR A 45 -5.26 -7.92 -2.86
CA THR A 45 -6.19 -9.02 -3.14
C THR A 45 -7.53 -8.50 -3.66
N LEU A 46 -8.08 -7.43 -3.08
CA LEU A 46 -9.30 -6.78 -3.56
C LEU A 46 -9.15 -6.19 -4.96
N MET A 47 -7.99 -5.60 -5.28
CA MET A 47 -7.69 -5.07 -6.62
C MET A 47 -7.64 -6.18 -7.67
N HIS A 48 -7.16 -7.37 -7.32
CA HIS A 48 -7.13 -8.54 -8.19
C HIS A 48 -8.51 -9.20 -8.34
N GLU A 49 -9.21 -9.47 -7.24
CA GLU A 49 -10.45 -10.26 -7.24
C GLU A 49 -11.72 -9.45 -7.58
N ARG A 50 -11.67 -8.13 -7.34
CA ARG A 50 -12.79 -7.17 -7.46
C ARG A 50 -14.08 -7.61 -6.75
N SER A 51 -13.95 -8.47 -5.75
CA SER A 51 -15.04 -9.03 -4.95
C SER A 51 -14.57 -9.28 -3.53
N VAL A 52 -15.34 -8.77 -2.57
CA VAL A 52 -15.06 -8.91 -1.13
C VAL A 52 -15.14 -10.39 -0.71
N THR A 53 -16.11 -11.13 -1.24
CA THR A 53 -16.29 -12.56 -0.91
C THR A 53 -15.13 -13.41 -1.43
N ARG A 54 -14.71 -13.21 -2.68
CA ARG A 54 -13.57 -13.94 -3.25
C ARG A 54 -12.25 -13.58 -2.59
N ALA A 55 -12.07 -12.32 -2.20
CA ALA A 55 -10.90 -11.89 -1.45
C ALA A 55 -10.86 -12.51 -0.03
N ALA A 56 -12.02 -12.65 0.63
CA ALA A 56 -12.15 -13.31 1.92
C ALA A 56 -11.77 -14.80 1.84
N GLU A 57 -12.27 -15.51 0.82
CA GLU A 57 -11.91 -16.90 0.54
C GLU A 57 -10.40 -17.06 0.27
N LYS A 58 -9.84 -16.19 -0.58
CA LYS A 58 -8.42 -16.25 -0.98
C LYS A 58 -7.45 -15.96 0.16
N LEU A 59 -7.84 -15.08 1.09
CA LEU A 59 -7.03 -14.73 2.26
C LEU A 59 -7.34 -15.61 3.47
N PHE A 60 -8.25 -16.58 3.36
CA PHE A 60 -8.75 -17.40 4.46
C PHE A 60 -9.24 -16.54 5.65
N LEU A 61 -9.83 -15.39 5.34
CA LEU A 61 -10.38 -14.44 6.30
C LEU A 61 -11.91 -14.45 6.24
N GLY A 62 -12.56 -14.10 7.34
CA GLY A 62 -13.99 -13.85 7.32
C GLY A 62 -14.32 -12.60 6.51
N GLN A 63 -15.43 -12.64 5.76
CA GLN A 63 -15.96 -11.46 5.05
C GLN A 63 -16.14 -10.21 5.94
N PRO A 64 -16.49 -10.30 7.25
CA PRO A 64 -16.48 -9.15 8.16
C PRO A 64 -15.11 -8.50 8.34
N ALA A 65 -14.03 -9.30 8.36
CA ALA A 65 -12.67 -8.79 8.51
C ALA A 65 -12.22 -8.03 7.25
N ILE A 66 -12.54 -8.56 6.06
CA ILE A 66 -12.28 -7.86 4.79
C ILE A 66 -13.10 -6.58 4.68
N SER A 67 -14.37 -6.59 5.11
CA SER A 67 -15.23 -5.39 5.11
C SER A 67 -14.69 -4.30 6.04
N ALA A 68 -14.26 -4.67 7.25
CA ALA A 68 -13.63 -3.73 8.19
C ALA A 68 -12.30 -3.17 7.65
N ALA A 69 -11.49 -4.02 7.02
CA ALA A 69 -10.25 -3.60 6.36
C ALA A 69 -10.53 -2.64 5.19
N LEU A 70 -11.56 -2.90 4.38
CA LEU A 70 -11.99 -2.01 3.31
C LEU A 70 -12.45 -0.64 3.84
N SER A 71 -13.22 -0.60 4.94
CA SER A 71 -13.61 0.67 5.58
C SER A 71 -12.41 1.47 6.07
N ARG A 72 -11.39 0.80 6.64
CA ARG A 72 -10.13 1.45 7.03
C ARG A 72 -9.34 1.95 5.83
N LEU A 73 -9.28 1.17 4.74
CA LEU A 73 -8.64 1.57 3.49
C LEU A 73 -9.31 2.84 2.92
N ARG A 74 -10.64 2.90 2.91
CA ARG A 74 -11.37 4.11 2.49
C ARG A 74 -11.02 5.33 3.35
N GLY A 75 -10.99 5.19 4.68
CA GLY A 75 -10.58 6.26 5.58
C GLY A 75 -9.10 6.68 5.48
N LEU A 76 -8.22 5.85 4.90
CA LEU A 76 -6.83 6.22 4.60
C LEU A 76 -6.66 6.92 3.26
N PHE A 77 -7.53 6.63 2.30
CA PHE A 77 -7.51 7.22 0.95
C PHE A 77 -8.50 8.38 0.78
N ASP A 78 -9.19 8.78 1.86
CA ASP A 78 -10.07 9.96 1.96
C ASP A 78 -11.17 9.98 0.89
N ASP A 79 -12.07 8.99 0.98
CA ASP A 79 -13.48 9.16 0.59
C ASP A 79 -14.27 9.75 1.77
#